data_AF-A0A560J4K9-F1
#
_entry.id   AF-A0A560J4K9-F1
#
_cell.length_a   1.000
_cell.length_b   1.000
_cell.length_c   1.000
_cell.angle_alpha   90.00
_cell.angle_beta   90.00
_cell.angle_gamma   90.00
#
_symmetry.space_group_name_H-M   'P 1'
#
loop_
_entity.id
_entity.type
_entity.pdbx_description
1 polymer ?
#
loop_
_entity_poly.entity_id
_entity_poly.type
_entity_poly.pdbx_seq_one_letter_code
_entity_poly.pdbx_strand_id
1 'polypeptide(L)' 'MQLNTGGLGQVRISDVVSIFEDPKKLAFQFSFDGAKRETVDRFRGKSGVYDSALRQMAEAVNCGCWCKPG' A
#
# COMPACT_ATOMS: atom_id res chain seq x y z
N MET A 1 13.58 6.46 1.45
CA MET A 1 12.65 6.92 0.40
C MET A 1 11.23 6.61 0.83
N GLN A 2 10.26 7.47 0.54
CA GLN A 2 8.85 7.19 0.79
C GLN A 2 8.09 7.11 -0.54
N LEU A 3 7.25 6.08 -0.71
CA LEU A 3 6.35 5.92 -1.84
C LEU A 3 4.89 6.00 -1.36
N ASN A 4 4.11 6.85 -2.02
CA ASN A 4 2.69 7.03 -1.71
C ASN A 4 1.86 6.22 -2.70
N THR A 5 0.87 5.48 -2.21
CA THR A 5 0.02 4.64 -3.05
C THR A 5 -1.42 4.59 -2.53
N GLY A 6 -2.37 4.51 -3.46
CA GLY A 6 -3.78 4.24 -3.15
C GLY A 6 -4.09 2.76 -2.93
N GLY A 7 -3.08 1.87 -2.97
CA GLY A 7 -3.27 0.43 -2.79
C GLY A 7 -4.08 -0.23 -3.91
N LEU A 8 -4.04 0.31 -5.13
CA LEU A 8 -4.85 -0.16 -6.27
C LEU A 8 -4.37 -1.50 -6.87
N GLY A 9 -3.18 -1.97 -6.49
CA GLY A 9 -2.66 -3.28 -6.91
C GLY A 9 -2.14 -3.32 -8.35
N GLN A 10 -1.78 -2.17 -8.92
CA GLN A 10 -1.27 -2.08 -10.30
C GLN A 10 0.13 -2.67 -10.46
N VAL A 11 0.94 -2.63 -9.41
CA VAL A 11 2.29 -3.19 -9.34
C VAL A 11 2.42 -3.98 -8.05
N ARG A 12 3.07 -5.14 -8.07
CA ARG A 12 3.33 -5.91 -6.85
C ARG A 12 4.36 -5.20 -5.99
N ILE A 13 4.21 -5.26 -4.67
CA ILE A 13 5.15 -4.62 -3.77
C ILE A 13 6.52 -5.28 -3.88
N SER A 14 6.58 -6.60 -4.03
CA SER A 14 7.84 -7.33 -4.21
C SER A 14 8.67 -6.80 -5.37
N ASP A 15 8.02 -6.44 -6.49
CA ASP A 15 8.71 -5.94 -7.68
C ASP A 15 9.30 -4.56 -7.40
N VAL A 16 8.56 -3.68 -6.71
CA VAL A 16 9.07 -2.37 -6.29
C VAL A 16 10.23 -2.50 -5.32
N VAL A 17 10.10 -3.36 -4.30
CA VAL A 17 11.15 -3.56 -3.27
C VAL A 17 12.43 -4.08 -3.89
N SER A 18 12.35 -4.95 -4.90
CA SER A 18 13.52 -5.53 -5.57
C SER A 18 14.44 -4.51 -6.25
N ILE A 19 13.96 -3.29 -6.50
CA ILE A 19 14.73 -2.18 -7.08
C ILE A 19 15.65 -1.53 -6.03
N PHE A 20 15.36 -1.72 -4.73
CA PHE A 20 16.07 -1.08 -3.63
C PHE A 20 17.07 -2.04 -2.97
N GLU A 21 18.30 -1.58 -2.77
CA GLU A 21 19.35 -2.36 -2.10
C GLU A 21 19.05 -2.64 -0.62
N ASP A 22 18.39 -1.70 0.07
CA ASP A 22 18.02 -1.82 1.48
C ASP A 22 16.52 -1.53 1.69
N PRO A 23 15.67 -2.58 1.78
CA PRO A 23 14.23 -2.45 2.00
C PRO A 23 13.86 -1.69 3.28
N LYS A 24 14.73 -1.65 4.30
CA LYS A 24 14.46 -0.96 5.56
C LYS A 24 14.46 0.57 5.42
N LYS A 25 15.08 1.08 4.35
CA LYS A 25 15.08 2.51 4.01
C LYS A 25 13.89 2.89 3.14
N LEU A 26 13.04 1.92 2.75
CA LEU A 26 11.84 2.15 1.97
C LEU A 26 10.60 2.19 2.88
N ALA A 27 9.82 3.26 2.75
CA ALA A 27 8.55 3.42 3.43
C ALA A 27 7.40 3.49 2.41
N PHE A 28 6.33 2.73 2.65
CA PHE A 28 5.09 2.86 1.90
C PHE A 28 4.05 3.61 2.73
N GLN A 29 3.48 4.65 2.15
CA GLN A 29 2.32 5.34 2.68
C GLN A 29 1.07 4.95 1.87
N PHE A 30 0.09 4.36 2.55
CA PHE A 30 -1.17 3.95 1.93
C PHE A 30 -2.26 4.96 2.30
N SER A 31 -2.89 5.55 1.29
CA SER A 31 -3.92 6.57 1.49
C SER A 31 -5.30 5.94 1.66
N PHE A 32 -5.86 6.02 2.88
CA PHE A 32 -7.22 5.60 3.17
C PHE A 32 -8.11 6.82 3.35
N ASP A 33 -8.92 7.15 2.33
CA ASP A 33 -9.81 8.33 2.36
C ASP A 33 -11.07 8.09 3.23
N GLY A 34 -10.99 7.19 4.21
CA GLY A 34 -12.06 6.80 5.11
C GLY A 34 -11.64 5.68 6.06
N ALA A 35 -12.23 5.63 7.24
CA ALA A 35 -11.94 4.59 8.23
C ALA A 35 -12.63 3.25 7.96
N LYS A 36 -13.57 3.19 7.00
CA LYS A 36 -14.36 2.01 6.68
C LYS A 36 -14.16 1.61 5.22
N ARG A 37 -14.25 0.30 4.96
CA ARG A 37 -14.15 -0.29 3.62
C ARG A 37 -15.07 0.40 2.62
N GLU A 38 -16.35 0.55 2.95
CA GLU A 38 -17.35 1.11 2.04
C GLU A 38 -17.03 2.56 1.69
N THR A 39 -16.48 3.31 2.64
CA THR A 39 -16.07 4.69 2.45
C THR A 39 -14.88 4.77 1.50
N VAL A 40 -13.86 3.94 1.71
CA VAL A 40 -12.64 3.90 0.88
C VAL A 40 -12.97 3.47 -0.54
N ASP A 41 -13.70 2.38 -0.71
CA ASP A 41 -14.08 1.88 -2.03
C ASP A 41 -14.95 2.91 -2.79
N ARG A 42 -15.86 3.60 -2.10
CA ARG A 42 -16.70 4.66 -2.68
C ARG A 42 -15.87 5.87 -3.10
N PHE A 43 -14.99 6.40 -2.25
CA PHE A 43 -14.16 7.56 -2.59
C PHE A 43 -13.18 7.27 -3.73
N ARG A 44 -12.69 6.04 -3.80
CA ARG A 44 -11.81 5.57 -4.88
C ARG A 44 -12.57 5.19 -6.15
N GLY A 45 -13.91 5.21 -6.12
CA GLY A 45 -14.77 4.87 -7.25
C GLY A 45 -14.63 3.42 -7.72
N LYS A 46 -14.09 2.53 -6.87
CA LYS A 46 -13.75 1.15 -7.22
C LYS A 46 -13.89 0.24 -6.01
N SER A 47 -14.63 -0.86 -6.17
CA SER A 47 -14.77 -1.89 -5.14
C SER A 47 -13.47 -2.67 -4.91
N GLY A 48 -13.20 -3.04 -3.66
CA GLY A 48 -12.07 -3.89 -3.26
C GLY A 48 -10.74 -3.15 -3.14
N VAL A 49 -10.74 -1.81 -3.20
CA VAL A 49 -9.53 -1.01 -3.00
C VAL A 49 -9.05 -1.13 -1.56
N TYR A 50 -9.98 -1.12 -0.60
CA TYR A 50 -9.64 -1.34 0.81
C TYR A 50 -8.90 -2.67 1.04
N ASP A 51 -9.49 -3.79 0.58
CA ASP A 51 -8.90 -5.12 0.75
C ASP A 51 -7.55 -5.23 0.02
N SER A 52 -7.46 -4.65 -1.18
CA SER A 52 -6.23 -4.60 -1.97
C SER A 52 -5.12 -3.80 -1.28
N ALA A 53 -5.45 -2.66 -0.66
CA ALA A 53 -4.50 -1.85 0.10
C ALA A 53 -3.97 -2.60 1.32
N LEU A 54 -4.85 -3.26 2.08
CA LEU A 54 -4.43 -4.10 3.21
C LEU A 54 -3.52 -5.25 2.79
N ARG A 55 -3.84 -5.93 1.68
CA ARG A 55 -2.99 -7.02 1.15
C ARG A 55 -1.59 -6.52 0.79
N GLN A 56 -1.50 -5.36 0.14
CA GLN A 56 -0.21 -4.76 -0.22
C GLN A 56 0.55 -4.22 0.99
N MET A 57 -0.13 -3.69 2.01
CA MET A 57 0.51 -3.33 3.27
C MET A 57 1.15 -4.55 3.93
N ALA A 58 0.43 -5.68 3.99
CA ALA A 58 0.97 -6.92 4.52
C ALA A 58 2.17 -7.42 3.70
N GLU A 59 2.10 -7.34 2.37
CA GLU A 59 3.21 -7.67 1.48
C GLU A 59 4.44 -6.79 1.74
N ALA A 60 4.27 -5.47 1.87
CA ALA A 60 5.34 -4.53 2.18
C ALA A 60 6.05 -4.84 3.51
N VAL A 61 5.28 -5.15 4.57
CA VAL A 61 5.84 -5.56 5.85
C VAL A 61 6.62 -6.87 5.72
N ASN A 62 6.09 -7.86 5.00
CA ASN A 62 6.77 -9.13 4.75
C ASN A 62 8.07 -8.97 3.96
N CYS A 63 8.15 -7.95 3.08
CA CYS A 63 9.36 -7.58 2.36
C CYS A 63 10.37 -6.78 3.22
N GLY A 64 10.07 -6.50 4.49
CA GLY A 64 10.95 -5.78 5.41
C GLY A 64 10.89 -4.25 5.30
N CYS A 65 9.86 -3.71 4.64
CA CYS A 65 9.63 -2.28 4.51
C CYS A 65 8.78 -1.72 5.66
N TRP A 66 8.91 -0.41 5.91
CA TRP A 66 8.04 0.29 6.85
C TRP A 66 6.72 0.68 6.18
N CYS A 67 5.60 0.49 6.87
CA CYS A 67 4.27 0.91 6.40
C CYS A 67 3.66 1.96 7.32
N LYS A 68 3.14 3.04 6.73
CA LYS A 68 2.39 4.06 7.45
C LYS A 68 0.99 4.21 6.82
N PRO A 69 -0.10 4.04 7.59
CA PRO A 69 -1.43 4.44 7.15
C PRO A 69 -1.50 5.96 7.08
N GLY A 70 -1.98 6.49 5.95
CA GLY A 70 -2.13 7.91 5.67
C GLY A 70 -3.57 8.32 5.49
#